data_AF-A0A369B112-F1
#
_entry.id   AF-A0A369B112-F1
#
_cell.length_a   1.000
_cell.length_b   1.000
_cell.length_c   1.000
_cell.angle_alpha   90.00
_cell.angle_beta   90.00
_cell.angle_gamma   90.00
#
_symmetry.space_group_name_H-M   'P 1'
#
loop_
_entity.id
_entity.type
_entity.pdbx_description
1 polymer ?
#
loop_
_entity_poly.entity_id
_entity_poly.type
_entity_poly.pdbx_seq_one_letter_code
_entity_poly.pdbx_strand_id
1 'polypeptide(L)' 'MSFPMFVGESKFAVQSSHSETALWVVSGLSLAANIVVFVYHVYKIAKHKRNPLKVEVYTDLKAYKAIAE' A
#
# COMPACT_ATOMS: atom_id res chain seq x y z
N MET A 1 -15.46 4.74 26.05
CA MET A 1 -14.85 6.06 26.37
C MET A 1 -15.24 6.41 27.80
N SER A 2 -14.26 6.63 28.66
CA SER A 2 -14.45 6.97 30.08
C SER A 2 -14.30 8.47 30.26
N PHE A 3 -15.16 9.11 31.05
CA PHE A 3 -15.02 10.51 31.40
C PHE A 3 -14.42 10.64 32.82
N PRO A 4 -13.40 11.49 33.03
CA PRO A 4 -12.75 12.37 32.04
C PRO A 4 -11.72 11.64 31.16
N MET A 5 -11.43 12.22 29.99
CA MET A 5 -10.54 11.63 28.99
C MET A 5 -9.07 11.98 29.29
N PHE A 6 -8.47 11.31 30.28
CA PHE A 6 -7.12 11.58 30.76
C PHE A 6 -6.01 11.56 29.68
N VAL A 7 -6.21 10.78 28.61
CA VAL A 7 -5.26 10.64 27.50
C VAL A 7 -5.18 11.92 26.63
N GLY A 8 -6.27 12.70 26.54
CA GLY A 8 -6.33 13.89 25.69
C GLY A 8 -6.38 15.23 26.45
N GLU A 9 -6.92 15.24 27.68
CA GLU A 9 -7.20 16.49 28.40
C GLU A 9 -6.23 16.79 29.56
N SER A 10 -5.24 15.92 29.82
CA SER A 10 -4.28 16.14 30.91
C SER A 10 -3.11 17.05 30.48
N LYS A 11 -2.47 17.73 31.45
CA LYS A 11 -1.25 18.54 31.21
C LYS A 11 -0.04 17.72 30.73
N PHE A 12 -0.12 16.40 30.80
CA PHE A 12 0.89 15.45 30.33
C PHE A 12 0.48 14.80 29.00
N ALA A 13 -0.64 15.21 28.40
CA ALA A 13 -1.10 14.69 27.13
C ALA A 13 -0.12 15.09 26.01
N VAL A 14 0.42 14.10 25.32
CA VAL A 14 1.21 14.29 24.11
C VAL A 14 0.26 14.19 22.93
N GLN A 15 -0.10 15.34 22.36
CA GLN A 15 -1.03 15.38 21.25
C GLN A 15 -0.36 14.82 19.99
N SER A 16 -1.03 13.89 19.33
CA SER A 16 -0.63 13.40 18.02
C SER A 16 -0.64 14.55 17.02
N SER A 17 0.42 14.68 16.22
CA SER A 17 0.61 15.87 15.38
C SER A 17 -0.50 16.10 14.35
N HIS A 18 -1.23 15.04 13.93
CA HIS A 18 -2.36 15.06 12.98
C HIS A 18 -2.27 16.17 11.93
N SER A 19 -1.11 16.30 11.29
CA SER A 19 -0.94 17.28 10.23
C SER A 19 -1.78 16.83 9.05
N GLU A 20 -2.89 17.55 8.82
CA GLU A 20 -3.84 17.28 7.74
C GLU A 20 -3.10 17.19 6.40
N THR A 21 -2.20 18.13 6.13
CA THR A 21 -1.37 18.15 4.92
C THR A 21 -0.48 16.91 4.80
N ALA A 22 0.18 16.48 5.88
CA ALA A 22 1.01 15.29 5.86
C ALA A 22 0.18 14.01 5.61
N LEU A 23 -0.98 13.89 6.26
CA LEU A 23 -1.89 12.77 6.09
C LEU A 23 -2.43 12.69 4.66
N TRP A 24 -2.82 13.82 4.06
CA TRP A 24 -3.27 13.87 2.67
C TRP A 24 -2.19 13.46 1.68
N VAL A 25 -0.95 13.95 1.86
CA VAL A 25 0.17 13.62 0.97
C VAL A 25 0.49 12.13 1.04
N VAL A 26 0.65 11.57 2.24
CA VAL A 26 0.98 10.14 2.40
C VAL A 26 -0.14 9.25 1.88
N SER A 27 -1.40 9.60 2.17
CA SER A 27 -2.57 8.85 1.69
C SER A 27 -2.70 8.91 0.18
N GLY A 28 -2.53 10.09 -0.43
CA GLY A 28 -2.57 10.27 -1.88
C GLY A 28 -1.46 9.49 -2.59
N LEU A 29 -0.23 9.55 -2.09
CA LEU A 29 0.90 8.78 -2.62
C LEU A 29 0.66 7.27 -2.49
N SER A 30 0.18 6.81 -1.33
CA SER A 30 -0.16 5.41 -1.12
C SER A 30 -1.21 4.92 -2.11
N LEU A 31 -2.28 5.68 -2.30
CA LEU A 31 -3.34 5.35 -3.27
C LEU A 31 -2.79 5.29 -4.69
N ALA A 32 -2.02 6.30 -5.12
CA ALA A 32 -1.41 6.33 -6.44
C ALA A 32 -0.48 5.13 -6.68
N ALA A 33 0.39 4.81 -5.72
CA ALA A 33 1.30 3.67 -5.82
C ALA A 33 0.55 2.34 -5.97
N ASN A 34 -0.51 2.13 -5.18
CA ASN A 34 -1.33 0.92 -5.28
C ASN A 34 -2.03 0.82 -6.65
N ILE A 35 -2.58 1.92 -7.16
CA ILE A 35 -3.21 1.95 -8.50
C ILE A 35 -2.18 1.59 -9.58
N VAL A 36 -0.97 2.15 -9.52
CA VAL A 36 0.09 1.86 -10.50
C VAL A 36 0.45 0.38 -10.51
N VAL A 37 0.66 -0.23 -9.34
CA VAL A 37 0.97 -1.66 -9.23
C VAL A 37 -0.19 -2.52 -9.74
N PHE A 38 -1.44 -2.16 -9.41
CA PHE A 38 -2.62 -2.87 -9.87
C PHE A 38 -2.77 -2.82 -11.40
N VAL A 39 -2.64 -1.63 -12.00
CA VAL A 39 -2.68 -1.44 -13.46
C VAL A 39 -1.56 -2.23 -14.14
N TYR A 40 -0.35 -2.21 -13.58
CA TYR A 40 0.77 -2.99 -14.09
C TYR A 40 0.50 -4.50 -14.05
N HIS A 41 -0.11 -5.01 -12.97
CA HIS A 41 -0.51 -6.41 -12.86
C HIS A 41 -1.53 -6.80 -13.93
N VAL A 42 -2.60 -6.02 -14.07
CA VAL A 42 -3.65 -6.24 -15.10
C VAL A 42 -3.06 -6.15 -16.51
N TYR A 43 -2.17 -5.19 -16.76
CA TYR A 43 -1.45 -5.06 -18.03
C TYR A 43 -0.65 -6.33 -18.36
N LYS A 44 0.09 -6.88 -17.40
CA LYS A 44 0.86 -8.12 -17.59
C LYS A 44 -0.05 -9.31 -17.92
N ILE A 45 -1.17 -9.43 -17.20
CA ILE A 45 -2.19 -10.46 -17.46
C ILE A 45 -2.71 -10.35 -18.89
N ALA A 46 -3.15 -9.16 -19.29
CA ALA A 46 -3.73 -8.94 -20.62
C ALA A 46 -2.70 -9.14 -21.74
N LYS A 47 -1.50 -8.58 -21.59
CA LYS A 47 -0.43 -8.65 -22.60
C LYS A 47 0.08 -10.07 -22.83
N HIS A 48 0.26 -10.84 -21.76
CA HIS A 48 0.79 -12.21 -21.84
C HIS A 48 -0.31 -13.27 -21.84
N LYS A 49 -1.58 -12.87 -21.81
CA LYS A 49 -2.77 -13.75 -21.74
C LYS A 49 -2.64 -14.83 -20.66
N ARG A 50 -2.07 -14.47 -19.50
CA ARG A 50 -1.82 -15.39 -18.38
C ARG A 50 -3.06 -15.47 -17.51
N ASN A 51 -3.43 -16.67 -17.05
CA ASN A 51 -4.48 -16.83 -16.05
C ASN A 51 -3.84 -16.84 -14.65
N PRO A 52 -4.02 -15.80 -13.81
CA PRO A 52 -3.39 -15.71 -12.49
C PRO A 52 -3.74 -16.85 -11.54
N LEU A 53 -4.88 -17.52 -11.77
CA LEU A 53 -5.34 -18.64 -10.94
C LEU A 53 -4.68 -19.97 -11.32
N LYS A 54 -3.98 -20.02 -12.46
CA LYS A 54 -3.40 -21.26 -13.00
C LYS A 54 -1.89 -21.16 -13.20
N VAL A 55 -1.38 -19.96 -13.48
CA VAL A 55 0.03 -19.75 -13.82
C VAL A 55 0.57 -18.48 -13.19
N GLU A 56 1.87 -18.51 -12.91
CA GLU A 56 2.62 -17.38 -12.37
C GLU A 56 2.65 -16.20 -13.36
N VAL A 57 2.31 -15.01 -12.86
CA VAL A 57 2.14 -13.81 -13.71
C VAL A 57 3.46 -13.13 -14.06
N TYR A 58 4.53 -13.34 -13.27
CA TYR A 58 5.77 -12.56 -13.34
C TYR A 58 7.03 -13.36 -13.72
N THR A 59 6.87 -14.48 -14.45
CA THR A 59 7.96 -15.39 -14.82
C THR A 59 9.07 -14.76 -15.69
N ASP A 60 8.80 -13.60 -16.27
CA ASP A 60 9.76 -12.84 -17.07
C ASP A 60 10.74 -11.98 -16.25
N LEU A 61 10.46 -11.74 -14.96
CA LEU A 61 11.34 -10.94 -14.11
C LEU A 61 12.66 -11.66 -13.83
N LYS A 62 13.77 -10.92 -13.90
CA LYS A 62 15.11 -11.43 -13.54
C LYS A 62 15.14 -12.00 -12.12
N ALA A 63 14.50 -11.30 -11.18
CA ALA A 63 14.42 -11.74 -9.79
C ALA A 63 13.67 -13.08 -9.64
N TYR A 64 12.62 -13.30 -10.43
CA TYR A 64 11.90 -14.58 -10.44
C TYR A 64 12.79 -15.70 -10.97
N LYS A 65 13.49 -15.44 -12.09
CA LYS A 65 14.39 -16.43 -12.72
C LYS A 65 15.56 -16.83 -11.82
N ALA A 66 16.10 -15.89 -11.05
CA ALA A 66 17.22 -16.16 -10.13
C ALA A 66 16.87 -17.10 -8.96
N ILE A 67 15.57 -17.31 -8.68
CA ILE A 67 15.10 -18.18 -7.58
C ILE A 67 14.52 -19.50 -8.12
N ALA A 68 14.03 -19.50 -9.36
CA ALA A 68 13.40 -20.67 -9.98
C ALA A 68 14.39 -21.70 -10.56
N GLU A 69 15.69 -21.39 -10.55
CA GLU A 69 16.80 -22.27 -10.95
C GLU A 69 17.37 -23.01 -9.72
#